data_AF-A0A1W1CUT6-F1
#
_entry.id   AF-A0A1W1CUT6-F1
#
_cell.length_a   1.000
_cell.length_b   1.000
_cell.length_c   1.000
_cell.angle_alpha   90.00
_cell.angle_beta   90.00
_cell.angle_gamma   90.00
#
_symmetry.space_group_name_H-M   'P 1'
#
loop_
_entity.id
_entity.type
_entity.pdbx_description
1 polymer ?
#
loop_
_entity_poly.entity_id
_entity_poly.type
_entity_poly.pdbx_seq_one_letter_code
_entity_poly.pdbx_strand_id
1 'polypeptide(L)'
;MRKKEENMRLIARYAKDKGKNFEIVTCYDKKIERVLIFKEKPEIETISYQHPSAIWFERKMQDDFGIIIIDAFDRRPLLHHERFPKNIQPMCKDFKEKSLKEEPFEPYEYETIKGDSVFQVSVGPIHAGIIEPGHFHFSQAGEAMLHLEVRHFYKYRAIEKMLEGKTVFEAKAIIERISGNESVAYQHCWRDIVLEATHSKLNLRAKKYHALLLEIERIIHHLTDIGFIPNDAGFGSALAFASKLSEDARRIMQEITGHRFGFGAIDFKEQHIDVAKVKLWLEQLSKDINYFESWIMDIPSLWDRFDTTGRLSPKEAQKYDTVGVVAKASTLAIDRRLDDEFYIKHGFKVVLEKSGDVSARFKVRIKEIQNSITMIEQLLIEKIPAMELNNIEDGEYMAFCESSIGELFMAIDIKEGLIERFFARNPSFVNWQGVHLMMRRDIIADFPLINKSCDLSYAGNDL
;
A
#
# COMPACT_ATOMS: atom_id res chain seq x y z
N MET A 1 0.45 11.37 -37.31
CA MET A 1 -0.48 11.75 -36.22
C MET A 1 -0.90 10.48 -35.49
N ARG A 2 -0.13 10.06 -34.46
CA ARG A 2 -0.55 8.96 -33.57
C ARG A 2 -1.70 9.50 -32.73
N LYS A 3 -2.87 8.84 -32.75
CA LYS A 3 -3.96 9.13 -31.83
C LYS A 3 -3.36 9.14 -30.42
N LYS A 4 -3.59 10.21 -29.64
CA LYS A 4 -3.36 10.19 -28.19
C LYS A 4 -4.22 9.04 -27.66
N GLU A 5 -3.63 7.87 -27.48
CA GLU A 5 -4.17 6.91 -26.52
C GLU A 5 -4.27 7.68 -25.21
N GLU A 6 -5.48 7.70 -24.62
CA GLU A 6 -5.65 8.22 -23.28
C GLU A 6 -4.61 7.54 -22.39
N ASN A 7 -3.76 8.32 -21.72
CA ASN A 7 -2.70 7.79 -20.87
C ASN A 7 -3.35 7.05 -19.69
N MET A 8 -3.57 5.74 -19.84
CA MET A 8 -4.23 4.91 -18.83
C MET A 8 -3.28 4.70 -17.67
N ARG A 9 -3.73 4.89 -16.43
CA ARG A 9 -2.90 4.71 -15.24
C ARG A 9 -2.38 3.28 -15.13
N LEU A 10 -1.12 3.13 -14.75
CA LEU A 10 -0.50 1.84 -14.46
C LEU A 10 -0.92 1.35 -13.07
N ILE A 11 -1.42 0.12 -12.98
CA ILE A 11 -1.79 -0.54 -11.71
C ILE A 11 -0.65 -1.41 -11.20
N ALA A 12 -0.11 -2.26 -12.08
CA ALA A 12 0.90 -3.25 -11.74
C ALA A 12 1.60 -3.77 -13.00
N ARG A 13 2.85 -4.22 -12.84
CA ARG A 13 3.59 -4.94 -13.88
C ARG A 13 4.42 -6.04 -13.21
N TYR A 14 4.29 -7.28 -13.67
CA TYR A 14 4.96 -8.42 -13.03
C TYR A 14 5.17 -9.58 -14.00
N ALA A 15 6.15 -10.42 -13.69
CA ALA A 15 6.48 -11.59 -14.49
C ALA A 15 5.93 -12.88 -13.88
N LYS A 16 5.69 -13.85 -14.77
CA LYS A 16 5.39 -15.24 -14.44
C LYS A 16 6.35 -16.15 -15.19
N ASP A 17 6.89 -17.15 -14.51
CA ASP A 17 7.68 -18.20 -15.15
C ASP A 17 6.76 -19.31 -15.69
N LYS A 18 6.72 -19.45 -17.02
CA LYS A 18 5.92 -20.46 -17.75
C LYS A 18 6.84 -21.49 -18.43
N GLY A 19 7.94 -21.86 -17.77
CA GLY A 19 8.86 -22.91 -18.22
C GLY A 19 9.96 -22.37 -19.13
N LYS A 20 9.76 -22.43 -20.46
CA LYS A 20 10.73 -21.90 -21.44
C LYS A 20 10.59 -20.39 -21.67
N ASN A 21 9.48 -19.81 -21.22
CA ASN A 21 9.15 -18.40 -21.42
C ASN A 21 8.86 -17.72 -20.08
N PHE A 22 9.03 -16.41 -20.05
CA PHE A 22 8.35 -15.55 -19.08
C PHE A 22 7.11 -14.94 -19.72
N GLU A 23 6.02 -14.84 -18.96
CA GLU A 23 4.87 -14.00 -19.30
C GLU A 23 4.94 -12.72 -18.47
N ILE A 24 5.03 -11.57 -19.14
CA ILE A 24 4.93 -10.25 -18.52
C ILE A 24 3.49 -9.81 -18.56
N VAL A 25 2.90 -9.58 -17.40
CA VAL A 25 1.55 -9.04 -17.24
C VAL A 25 1.65 -7.58 -16.84
N THR A 26 1.02 -6.70 -17.61
CA THR A 26 0.91 -5.26 -17.31
C THR A 26 -0.56 -4.91 -17.16
N CYS A 27 -0.94 -4.48 -15.97
CA CYS A 27 -2.31 -4.09 -15.63
C CYS A 27 -2.43 -2.57 -15.63
N TYR A 28 -3.39 -2.06 -16.39
CA TYR A 28 -3.86 -0.68 -16.39
C TYR A 28 -5.31 -0.63 -15.93
N ASP A 29 -5.84 0.56 -15.64
CA ASP A 29 -7.23 0.73 -15.17
C ASP A 29 -8.31 0.04 -16.01
N LYS A 30 -8.11 -0.06 -17.32
CA LYS A 30 -9.11 -0.63 -18.25
C LYS A 30 -8.56 -1.71 -19.17
N LYS A 31 -7.30 -2.14 -18.98
CA LYS A 31 -6.61 -3.02 -19.91
C LYS A 31 -5.58 -3.88 -19.19
N ILE A 32 -5.47 -5.14 -19.60
CA ILE A 32 -4.36 -6.00 -19.22
C ILE A 32 -3.62 -6.39 -20.50
N GLU A 33 -2.31 -6.17 -20.52
CA GLU A 33 -1.41 -6.57 -21.59
C GLU A 33 -0.57 -7.76 -21.15
N ARG A 34 -0.37 -8.70 -22.07
CA ARG A 34 0.41 -9.92 -21.83
C ARG A 34 1.44 -10.07 -22.93
N VAL A 35 2.70 -10.23 -22.54
CA VAL A 35 3.82 -10.41 -23.46
C VAL A 35 4.58 -11.66 -23.06
N LEU A 36 4.73 -12.60 -24.00
CA LEU A 36 5.58 -13.78 -23.81
C LEU A 36 6.97 -13.48 -24.36
N ILE A 37 7.99 -13.76 -23.54
CA ILE A 37 9.41 -13.62 -23.91
C ILE A 37 10.17 -14.91 -23.61
N PHE A 38 11.18 -15.22 -24.42
CA PHE A 38 12.02 -16.41 -24.25
C PHE A 38 13.02 -16.21 -23.11
N LYS A 39 13.25 -17.25 -22.29
CA LYS A 39 14.26 -17.18 -21.21
C LYS A 39 15.68 -17.05 -21.73
N GLU A 40 15.95 -17.53 -22.95
CA GLU A 40 17.26 -17.43 -23.60
C GLU A 40 17.61 -15.99 -23.98
N LYS A 41 16.58 -15.13 -24.15
CA LYS A 41 16.73 -13.71 -24.43
C LYS A 41 15.62 -12.92 -23.72
N PRO A 42 15.69 -12.77 -22.39
CA PRO A 42 14.58 -12.28 -21.58
C PRO A 42 14.56 -10.74 -21.57
N GLU A 43 14.32 -10.12 -22.73
CA GLU A 43 14.37 -8.67 -22.92
C GLU A 43 12.97 -8.07 -23.06
N ILE A 44 12.71 -6.94 -22.39
CA ILE A 44 11.52 -6.10 -22.59
C ILE A 44 11.88 -4.62 -22.62
N GLU A 45 11.09 -3.82 -23.33
CA GLU A 45 11.21 -2.36 -23.31
C GLU A 45 10.63 -1.77 -22.02
N THR A 46 11.29 -0.74 -21.48
CA THR A 46 10.77 0.02 -20.36
C THR A 46 9.51 0.80 -20.74
N ILE A 47 8.56 0.88 -19.83
CA ILE A 47 7.41 1.80 -19.92
C ILE A 47 7.57 3.00 -18.97
N SER A 48 8.72 3.10 -18.28
CA SER A 48 8.97 4.13 -17.25
C SER A 48 8.96 5.58 -17.77
N TYR A 49 9.18 5.77 -19.07
CA TYR A 49 9.04 7.09 -19.71
C TYR A 49 7.59 7.61 -19.69
N GLN A 50 6.62 6.70 -19.79
CA GLN A 50 5.18 7.01 -19.74
C GLN A 50 4.67 6.94 -18.30
N HIS A 51 5.10 5.91 -17.56
CA HIS A 51 4.73 5.61 -16.18
C HIS A 51 5.99 5.50 -15.30
N PRO A 52 6.54 6.59 -14.74
CA PRO A 52 7.69 6.54 -13.85
C PRO A 52 7.58 5.47 -12.75
N SER A 53 6.37 5.23 -12.25
CA SER A 53 6.05 4.18 -11.26
C SER A 53 6.48 2.76 -11.69
N ALA A 54 6.60 2.52 -13.01
CA ALA A 54 7.01 1.26 -13.61
C ALA A 54 8.42 0.81 -13.20
N ILE A 55 9.30 1.75 -12.85
CA ILE A 55 10.73 1.46 -12.65
C ILE A 55 10.96 0.46 -11.51
N TRP A 56 10.18 0.52 -10.43
CA TRP A 56 10.29 -0.47 -9.34
C TRP A 56 9.77 -1.85 -9.75
N PHE A 57 8.72 -1.93 -10.57
CA PHE A 57 8.26 -3.22 -11.10
C PHE A 57 9.31 -3.85 -12.03
N GLU A 58 9.90 -3.03 -12.89
CA GLU A 58 10.93 -3.42 -13.84
C GLU A 58 12.21 -3.88 -13.15
N ARG A 59 12.70 -3.13 -12.17
CA ARG A 59 13.87 -3.53 -11.35
C ARG A 59 13.57 -4.76 -10.50
N LYS A 60 12.35 -4.90 -9.94
CA LYS A 60 11.93 -6.14 -9.25
C LYS A 60 11.95 -7.35 -10.18
N MET A 61 11.44 -7.23 -11.41
CA MET A 61 11.51 -8.33 -12.39
C MET A 61 12.93 -8.67 -12.80
N GLN A 62 13.82 -7.67 -12.88
CA GLN A 62 15.24 -7.89 -13.13
C GLN A 62 15.87 -8.73 -12.01
N ASP A 63 15.62 -8.37 -10.74
CA ASP A 63 16.14 -9.09 -9.58
C ASP A 63 15.53 -10.50 -9.47
N ASP A 64 14.21 -10.60 -9.51
CA ASP A 64 13.50 -11.86 -9.25
C ASP A 64 13.65 -12.90 -10.37
N PHE A 65 13.76 -12.47 -11.63
CA PHE A 65 13.68 -13.33 -12.82
C PHE A 65 14.85 -13.15 -13.79
N GLY A 66 15.75 -12.19 -13.58
CA GLY A 66 16.86 -11.92 -14.51
C GLY A 66 16.43 -11.26 -15.82
N ILE A 67 15.25 -10.63 -15.84
CA ILE A 67 14.69 -10.00 -17.05
C ILE A 67 15.40 -8.68 -17.33
N ILE A 68 15.87 -8.49 -18.56
CA ILE A 68 16.63 -7.32 -19.00
C ILE A 68 15.66 -6.24 -19.48
N ILE A 69 15.70 -5.08 -18.82
CA ILE A 69 14.83 -3.94 -19.14
C ILE A 69 15.58 -2.96 -20.06
N ILE A 70 15.28 -3.02 -21.35
CA ILE A 70 15.86 -2.15 -22.38
C ILE A 70 15.41 -0.70 -22.15
N ASP A 71 16.34 0.23 -22.31
CA ASP A 71 16.15 1.68 -22.14
C ASP A 71 15.70 2.18 -20.76
N ALA A 72 15.64 1.32 -19.73
CA ALA A 72 15.42 1.76 -18.35
C ALA A 72 16.51 2.73 -17.88
N PHE A 73 16.09 3.85 -17.27
CA PHE A 73 17.01 4.87 -16.76
C PHE A 73 17.75 4.44 -15.49
N ASP A 74 17.23 3.44 -14.76
CA ASP A 74 17.84 2.86 -13.58
C ASP A 74 17.72 1.32 -13.62
N ARG A 75 18.87 0.65 -13.57
CA ARG A 75 18.98 -0.82 -13.59
C ARG A 75 19.67 -1.36 -12.33
N ARG A 76 19.89 -0.51 -11.33
CA ARG A 76 20.50 -0.95 -10.07
C ARG A 76 19.57 -1.96 -9.37
N PRO A 77 20.11 -2.90 -8.59
CA PRO A 77 19.30 -3.82 -7.80
C PRO A 77 18.28 -3.08 -6.92
N LEU A 78 17.07 -3.60 -6.82
CA LEU A 78 16.00 -3.08 -5.97
C LEU A 78 15.86 -3.91 -4.69
N LEU A 79 15.75 -5.23 -4.84
CA LEU A 79 15.59 -6.22 -3.77
C LEU A 79 16.92 -6.80 -3.31
N HIS A 80 17.87 -6.98 -4.23
CA HIS A 80 19.14 -7.63 -3.94
C HIS A 80 20.13 -6.63 -3.33
N HIS A 81 20.24 -6.64 -2.00
CA HIS A 81 21.16 -5.80 -1.23
C HIS A 81 22.64 -6.23 -1.39
N GLU A 82 23.56 -5.49 -0.78
CA GLU A 82 25.02 -5.49 -1.01
C GLU A 82 25.74 -6.83 -0.86
N ARG A 83 25.13 -7.78 -0.16
CA ARG A 83 25.67 -9.15 0.05
C ARG A 83 24.81 -10.23 -0.58
N PHE A 84 23.77 -9.84 -1.29
CA PHE A 84 22.88 -10.78 -1.95
C PHE A 84 23.63 -11.48 -3.10
N PRO A 85 23.50 -12.80 -3.26
CA PRO A 85 24.20 -13.52 -4.32
C PRO A 85 23.89 -12.96 -5.70
N LYS A 86 24.94 -12.80 -6.52
CA LYS A 86 24.77 -12.38 -7.90
C LYS A 86 24.27 -13.56 -8.75
N ASN A 87 23.55 -13.24 -9.82
CA ASN A 87 23.09 -14.21 -10.84
C ASN A 87 22.13 -15.30 -10.34
N ILE A 88 21.42 -15.07 -9.23
CA ILE A 88 20.31 -15.92 -8.82
C ILE A 88 18.98 -15.25 -9.16
N GLN A 89 17.98 -16.07 -9.51
CA GLN A 89 16.63 -15.62 -9.85
C GLN A 89 15.63 -16.36 -8.94
N PRO A 90 15.36 -15.85 -7.72
CA PRO A 90 14.58 -16.57 -6.71
C PRO A 90 13.16 -16.96 -7.15
N MET A 91 12.57 -16.20 -8.08
CA MET A 91 11.22 -16.44 -8.56
C MET A 91 11.12 -17.36 -9.77
N CYS A 92 12.23 -17.78 -10.37
CA CYS A 92 12.22 -18.82 -11.38
C CYS A 92 11.82 -20.19 -10.77
N LYS A 93 11.13 -21.04 -11.55
CA LYS A 93 10.58 -22.33 -11.07
C LYS A 93 11.65 -23.38 -10.80
N ASP A 94 12.78 -23.28 -11.49
CA ASP A 94 13.97 -24.12 -11.34
C ASP A 94 14.84 -23.69 -10.14
N PHE A 95 14.62 -22.53 -9.54
CA PHE A 95 15.28 -22.14 -8.30
C PHE A 95 14.80 -23.01 -7.12
N LYS A 96 15.72 -23.80 -6.54
CA LYS A 96 15.44 -24.75 -5.45
C LYS A 96 16.22 -24.49 -4.16
N GLU A 97 17.08 -23.48 -4.13
CA GLU A 97 17.92 -23.24 -2.95
C GLU A 97 17.09 -22.77 -1.76
N LYS A 98 17.43 -23.28 -0.57
CA LYS A 98 16.76 -22.93 0.71
C LYS A 98 17.57 -22.00 1.59
N SER A 99 18.82 -21.76 1.21
CA SER A 99 19.76 -20.92 1.94
C SER A 99 20.69 -20.26 0.94
N LEU A 100 20.90 -18.96 1.09
CA LEU A 100 21.80 -18.19 0.24
C LEU A 100 23.15 -18.02 0.94
N LYS A 101 24.24 -18.06 0.17
CA LYS A 101 25.58 -17.71 0.67
C LYS A 101 25.82 -16.24 0.41
N GLU A 102 26.10 -15.47 1.46
CA GLU A 102 26.43 -14.05 1.31
C GLU A 102 27.67 -13.86 0.41
N GLU A 103 27.56 -12.94 -0.54
CA GLU A 103 28.68 -12.45 -1.33
C GLU A 103 29.47 -11.37 -0.55
N PRO A 104 30.73 -11.08 -0.94
CA PRO A 104 31.46 -9.94 -0.42
C PRO A 104 30.65 -8.65 -0.56
N PHE A 105 30.71 -7.80 0.45
CA PHE A 105 29.99 -6.53 0.47
C PHE A 105 30.42 -5.63 -0.69
N GLU A 106 29.48 -5.26 -1.54
CA GLU A 106 29.64 -4.25 -2.59
C GLU A 106 28.74 -3.05 -2.28
N PRO A 107 29.28 -1.85 -2.05
CA PRO A 107 28.48 -0.68 -1.72
C PRO A 107 27.45 -0.35 -2.80
N TYR A 108 26.23 -0.01 -2.38
CA TYR A 108 25.22 0.54 -3.30
C TYR A 108 25.62 1.94 -3.77
N GLU A 109 25.62 2.14 -5.09
CA GLU A 109 25.87 3.45 -5.70
C GLU A 109 24.59 4.29 -5.69
N TYR A 110 24.49 5.20 -4.73
CA TYR A 110 23.36 6.10 -4.65
C TYR A 110 23.39 7.19 -5.73
N GLU A 111 22.20 7.54 -6.23
CA GLU A 111 21.96 8.71 -7.05
C GLU A 111 22.16 9.96 -6.18
N THR A 112 23.10 10.81 -6.58
CA THR A 112 23.49 11.98 -5.81
C THR A 112 23.67 13.18 -6.73
N ILE A 113 23.27 14.34 -6.24
CA ILE A 113 23.60 15.61 -6.90
C ILE A 113 24.99 16.02 -6.41
N LYS A 114 25.90 16.31 -7.35
CA LYS A 114 27.27 16.75 -7.06
C LYS A 114 27.41 18.26 -7.26
N GLY A 115 28.24 18.90 -6.42
CA GLY A 115 28.60 20.31 -6.53
C GLY A 115 29.40 20.77 -5.33
N ASP A 116 30.15 21.86 -5.46
CA ASP A 116 31.12 22.32 -4.45
C ASP A 116 30.53 22.61 -3.06
N SER A 117 29.23 22.86 -2.98
CA SER A 117 28.50 23.12 -1.72
C SER A 117 27.36 22.14 -1.46
N VAL A 118 27.34 21.02 -2.18
CA VAL A 118 26.36 19.95 -1.98
C VAL A 118 26.96 18.88 -1.08
N PHE A 119 26.24 18.52 -0.03
CA PHE A 119 26.63 17.44 0.87
C PHE A 119 25.54 16.38 0.96
N GLN A 120 25.98 15.20 1.38
CA GLN A 120 25.15 14.00 1.46
C GLN A 120 24.81 13.71 2.92
N VAL A 121 23.54 13.43 3.19
CA VAL A 121 23.06 13.04 4.51
C VAL A 121 22.29 11.73 4.36
N SER A 122 22.52 10.80 5.27
CA SER A 122 21.82 9.51 5.29
C SER A 122 21.02 9.36 6.57
N VAL A 123 19.79 8.86 6.44
CA VAL A 123 18.93 8.47 7.57
C VAL A 123 18.49 7.03 7.37
N GLY A 124 18.70 6.18 8.38
CA GLY A 124 18.39 4.75 8.32
C GLY A 124 19.59 3.89 7.85
N PRO A 125 19.40 2.58 7.60
CA PRO A 125 18.16 1.83 7.82
C PRO A 125 17.85 1.58 9.30
N ILE A 126 18.81 1.86 10.19
CA ILE A 126 18.62 1.87 11.64
C ILE A 126 18.33 3.31 12.07
N HIS A 127 17.19 3.52 12.73
CA HIS A 127 16.76 4.83 13.19
C HIS A 127 16.33 4.77 14.66
N ALA A 128 16.39 5.91 15.36
CA ALA A 128 16.06 5.99 16.79
C ALA A 128 14.55 5.92 17.08
N GLY A 129 13.71 6.24 16.09
CA GLY A 129 12.25 6.15 16.18
C GLY A 129 11.69 4.75 15.91
N ILE A 130 10.39 4.58 16.13
CA ILE A 130 9.65 3.33 15.84
C ILE A 130 9.20 3.37 14.38
N ILE A 131 10.08 2.97 13.47
CA ILE A 131 9.80 2.83 12.04
C ILE A 131 10.40 1.53 11.50
N GLU A 132 9.84 1.02 10.41
CA GLU A 132 10.43 -0.13 9.71
C GLU A 132 11.70 0.27 8.94
N PRO A 133 12.58 -0.69 8.59
CA PRO A 133 13.86 -0.38 7.97
C PRO A 133 13.72 0.25 6.58
N GLY A 134 14.11 1.50 6.46
CA GLY A 134 14.27 2.21 5.20
C GLY A 134 15.43 3.19 5.28
N HIS A 135 16.14 3.35 4.17
CA HIS A 135 17.28 4.23 4.06
C HIS A 135 16.96 5.39 3.11
N PHE A 136 17.09 6.61 3.62
CA PHE A 136 16.80 7.84 2.91
C PHE A 136 18.11 8.58 2.71
N HIS A 137 18.52 8.72 1.45
CA HIS A 137 19.76 9.39 1.08
C HIS A 137 19.49 10.74 0.44
N PHE A 138 19.95 11.79 1.09
CA PHE A 138 19.68 13.17 0.71
C PHE A 138 20.90 13.79 0.05
N SER A 139 20.68 14.53 -1.04
CA SER A 139 21.64 15.55 -1.50
C SER A 139 21.08 16.92 -1.13
N GLN A 140 21.84 17.74 -0.40
CA GLN A 140 21.39 19.04 0.08
C GLN A 140 22.43 20.16 -0.13
N ALA A 141 21.93 21.39 -0.30
CA ALA A 141 22.73 22.61 -0.31
C ALA A 141 22.27 23.54 0.81
N GLY A 142 23.08 23.65 1.86
CA GLY A 142 22.62 24.23 3.13
C GLY A 142 21.51 23.36 3.72
N GLU A 143 20.33 23.93 3.95
CA GLU A 143 19.16 23.18 4.44
C GLU A 143 18.25 22.66 3.31
N ALA A 144 18.37 23.23 2.11
CA ALA A 144 17.49 22.90 0.99
C ALA A 144 17.78 21.50 0.45
N MET A 145 16.75 20.65 0.41
CA MET A 145 16.83 19.32 -0.18
C MET A 145 16.77 19.41 -1.71
N LEU A 146 17.81 18.90 -2.37
CA LEU A 146 17.91 18.89 -3.83
C LEU A 146 17.42 17.56 -4.42
N HIS A 147 17.71 16.45 -3.72
CA HIS A 147 17.35 15.11 -4.14
C HIS A 147 17.18 14.19 -2.92
N LEU A 148 16.23 13.26 -3.02
CA LEU A 148 16.05 12.15 -2.10
C LEU A 148 16.02 10.86 -2.92
N GLU A 149 16.97 9.97 -2.66
CA GLU A 149 16.84 8.57 -3.04
C GLU A 149 16.33 7.74 -1.85
N VAL A 150 15.23 7.03 -2.08
CA VAL A 150 14.62 6.12 -1.12
C VAL A 150 15.08 4.70 -1.41
N ARG A 151 15.63 4.03 -0.41
CA ARG A 151 16.08 2.64 -0.49
C ARG A 151 15.37 1.80 0.56
N HIS A 152 14.57 0.83 0.10
CA HIS A 152 13.77 -0.08 0.94
C HIS A 152 14.27 -1.52 0.78
N PHE A 153 13.38 -2.51 0.99
CA PHE A 153 13.61 -3.93 0.73
C PHE A 153 14.58 -4.62 1.70
N TYR A 154 15.00 -3.92 2.75
CA TYR A 154 15.87 -4.44 3.80
C TYR A 154 15.29 -5.64 4.56
N LYS A 155 13.96 -5.82 4.53
CA LYS A 155 13.27 -6.95 5.15
C LYS A 155 12.54 -7.79 4.10
N TYR A 156 13.10 -7.97 2.91
CA TYR A 156 12.53 -8.88 1.90
C TYR A 156 12.22 -10.27 2.49
N ARG A 157 10.96 -10.68 2.42
CA ARG A 157 10.46 -11.92 3.06
C ARG A 157 10.20 -13.07 2.09
N ALA A 158 10.34 -12.85 0.78
CA ALA A 158 10.02 -13.82 -0.26
C ALA A 158 8.61 -14.43 -0.11
N ILE A 159 7.63 -13.64 0.31
CA ILE A 159 6.21 -14.01 0.43
C ILE A 159 5.68 -14.57 -0.87
N GLU A 160 6.00 -13.91 -2.00
CA GLU A 160 5.54 -14.38 -3.33
C GLU A 160 5.99 -15.81 -3.62
N LYS A 161 7.25 -16.14 -3.28
CA LYS A 161 7.80 -17.49 -3.43
C LYS A 161 7.25 -18.46 -2.39
N MET A 162 7.13 -18.02 -1.14
CA MET A 162 6.66 -18.83 -0.02
C MET A 162 5.22 -19.33 -0.21
N LEU A 163 4.41 -18.59 -0.99
CA LEU A 163 3.04 -18.96 -1.32
C LEU A 163 2.92 -19.98 -2.47
N GLU A 164 3.95 -20.17 -3.29
CA GLU A 164 3.93 -21.17 -4.35
C GLU A 164 3.75 -22.59 -3.79
N GLY A 165 2.85 -23.36 -4.39
CA GLY A 165 2.56 -24.74 -3.98
C GLY A 165 1.67 -24.88 -2.73
N LYS A 166 1.15 -23.78 -2.19
CA LYS A 166 0.11 -23.80 -1.15
C LYS A 166 -1.27 -23.75 -1.76
N THR A 167 -2.27 -24.30 -1.09
CA THR A 167 -3.67 -23.99 -1.40
C THR A 167 -3.99 -22.54 -1.00
N VAL A 168 -5.04 -21.95 -1.58
CA VAL A 168 -5.47 -20.59 -1.21
C VAL A 168 -5.85 -20.45 0.27
N PHE A 169 -6.32 -21.52 0.91
CA PHE A 169 -6.67 -21.51 2.33
C PHE A 169 -5.44 -21.56 3.24
N GLU A 170 -4.43 -22.35 2.90
CA GLU A 170 -3.13 -22.35 3.61
C GLU A 170 -2.41 -21.01 3.46
N ALA A 171 -2.53 -20.38 2.29
CA ALA A 171 -1.94 -19.08 1.99
C ALA A 171 -2.53 -17.94 2.83
N LYS A 172 -3.81 -18.05 3.24
CA LYS A 172 -4.53 -16.99 3.96
C LYS A 172 -3.77 -16.44 5.16
N ALA A 173 -3.21 -17.33 5.99
CA ALA A 173 -2.50 -16.95 7.21
C ALA A 173 -1.24 -16.11 6.93
N ILE A 174 -0.61 -16.30 5.77
CA ILE A 174 0.52 -15.49 5.32
C ILE A 174 0.03 -14.17 4.73
N ILE A 175 -0.99 -14.23 3.87
CA ILE A 175 -1.55 -13.07 3.17
C ILE A 175 -2.04 -12.00 4.16
N GLU A 176 -2.79 -12.39 5.20
CA GLU A 176 -3.30 -11.46 6.21
C GLU A 176 -2.20 -10.83 7.10
N ARG A 177 -0.96 -11.34 7.03
CA ARG A 177 0.21 -10.86 7.79
C ARG A 177 1.25 -10.17 6.90
N ILE A 178 0.92 -9.90 5.64
CA ILE A 178 1.80 -9.15 4.74
C ILE A 178 2.09 -7.77 5.34
N SER A 179 1.05 -7.03 5.71
CA SER A 179 1.18 -5.76 6.42
C SER A 179 0.21 -5.71 7.59
N GLY A 180 0.73 -5.35 8.78
CA GLY A 180 -0.08 -5.24 9.99
C GLY A 180 -1.12 -4.11 9.94
N ASN A 181 -0.92 -3.14 9.06
CA ASN A 181 -1.81 -1.99 8.85
C ASN A 181 -2.81 -2.20 7.69
N GLU A 182 -2.85 -3.37 7.05
CA GLU A 182 -3.77 -3.63 5.93
C GLU A 182 -4.26 -5.09 5.94
N SER A 183 -4.25 -5.71 7.12
CA SER A 183 -4.60 -7.12 7.33
C SER A 183 -6.00 -7.46 6.79
N VAL A 184 -7.00 -6.63 7.09
CA VAL A 184 -8.38 -6.81 6.61
C VAL A 184 -8.46 -6.52 5.12
N ALA A 185 -7.76 -5.50 4.61
CA ALA A 185 -7.70 -5.22 3.17
C ALA A 185 -7.08 -6.38 2.35
N TYR A 186 -5.99 -6.99 2.82
CA TYR A 186 -5.42 -8.19 2.19
C TYR A 186 -6.38 -9.38 2.22
N GLN A 187 -7.09 -9.55 3.34
CA GLN A 187 -8.13 -10.58 3.44
C GLN A 187 -9.34 -10.32 2.54
N HIS A 188 -9.69 -9.07 2.26
CA HIS A 188 -10.70 -8.70 1.27
C HIS A 188 -10.30 -9.16 -0.14
N CYS A 189 -9.07 -8.86 -0.56
CA CYS A 189 -8.55 -9.34 -1.84
C CYS A 189 -8.55 -10.88 -1.92
N TRP A 190 -8.08 -11.55 -0.85
CA TRP A 190 -8.10 -13.02 -0.76
C TRP A 190 -9.53 -13.57 -0.87
N ARG A 191 -10.49 -12.98 -0.14
CA ARG A 191 -11.90 -13.38 -0.18
C ARG A 191 -12.47 -13.27 -1.57
N ASP A 192 -12.24 -12.16 -2.26
CA ASP A 192 -12.80 -11.93 -3.60
C ASP A 192 -12.24 -12.91 -4.62
N ILE A 193 -10.95 -13.22 -4.54
CA ILE A 193 -10.33 -14.29 -5.33
C ILE A 193 -10.96 -15.66 -5.03
N VAL A 194 -11.16 -15.99 -3.74
CA VAL A 194 -11.80 -17.27 -3.35
C VAL A 194 -13.24 -17.35 -3.84
N LEU A 195 -14.01 -16.27 -3.76
CA LEU A 195 -15.38 -16.21 -4.27
C LEU A 195 -15.43 -16.38 -5.79
N GLU A 196 -14.53 -15.72 -6.51
CA GLU A 196 -14.39 -15.86 -7.97
C GLU A 196 -14.00 -17.30 -8.35
N ALA A 197 -12.96 -17.85 -7.72
CA ALA A 197 -12.46 -19.19 -7.99
C ALA A 197 -13.44 -20.32 -7.63
N THR A 198 -14.44 -20.05 -6.79
CA THR A 198 -15.48 -21.01 -6.43
C THR A 198 -16.83 -20.70 -7.09
N HIS A 199 -16.91 -19.67 -7.93
CA HIS A 199 -18.18 -19.15 -8.47
C HIS A 199 -19.25 -18.89 -7.39
N SER A 200 -18.81 -18.56 -6.18
CA SER A 200 -19.67 -18.33 -5.01
C SER A 200 -20.03 -16.84 -4.89
N LYS A 201 -21.23 -16.54 -4.43
CA LYS A 201 -21.67 -15.14 -4.22
C LYS A 201 -21.78 -14.83 -2.74
N LEU A 202 -21.05 -13.80 -2.29
CA LEU A 202 -21.12 -13.33 -0.91
C LEU A 202 -22.53 -12.82 -0.58
N ASN A 203 -23.12 -13.32 0.50
CA ASN A 203 -24.42 -12.84 0.94
C ASN A 203 -24.32 -11.40 1.47
N LEU A 204 -25.42 -10.64 1.39
CA LEU A 204 -25.41 -9.21 1.75
C LEU A 204 -24.97 -8.96 3.20
N ARG A 205 -25.30 -9.86 4.14
CA ARG A 205 -24.94 -9.72 5.56
C ARG A 205 -23.43 -9.87 5.75
N ALA A 206 -22.81 -10.84 5.08
CA ALA A 206 -21.36 -11.01 5.06
C ALA A 206 -20.65 -9.85 4.31
N LYS A 207 -21.22 -9.35 3.19
CA LYS A 207 -20.67 -8.17 2.51
C LYS A 207 -20.66 -6.94 3.42
N LYS A 208 -21.74 -6.71 4.18
CA LYS A 208 -21.83 -5.66 5.21
C LYS A 208 -20.81 -5.84 6.32
N TYR A 209 -20.70 -7.04 6.86
CA TYR A 209 -19.76 -7.36 7.92
C TYR A 209 -18.30 -7.12 7.51
N HIS A 210 -17.90 -7.63 6.35
CA HIS A 210 -16.54 -7.44 5.85
C HIS A 210 -16.22 -5.96 5.58
N ALA A 211 -17.14 -5.23 4.95
CA ALA A 211 -16.98 -3.79 4.74
C ALA A 211 -16.89 -3.02 6.08
N LEU A 212 -17.67 -3.39 7.10
CA LEU A 212 -17.60 -2.80 8.44
C LEU A 212 -16.20 -3.00 9.04
N LEU A 213 -15.63 -4.21 8.93
CA LEU A 213 -14.28 -4.49 9.43
C LEU A 213 -13.21 -3.66 8.70
N LEU A 214 -13.34 -3.50 7.38
CA LEU A 214 -12.44 -2.67 6.58
C LEU A 214 -12.50 -1.19 6.99
N GLU A 215 -13.68 -0.67 7.32
CA GLU A 215 -13.83 0.71 7.79
C GLU A 215 -13.33 0.89 9.24
N ILE A 216 -13.41 -0.14 10.11
CA ILE A 216 -12.75 -0.10 11.43
C ILE A 216 -11.22 -0.09 11.26
N GLU A 217 -10.67 -0.92 10.38
CA GLU A 217 -9.24 -0.90 10.03
C GLU A 217 -8.82 0.50 9.53
N ARG A 218 -9.64 1.12 8.67
CA ARG A 218 -9.42 2.48 8.18
C ARG A 218 -9.39 3.52 9.30
N ILE A 219 -10.36 3.46 10.22
CA ILE A 219 -10.39 4.34 11.40
C ILE A 219 -9.14 4.17 12.25
N ILE A 220 -8.71 2.93 12.54
CA ILE A 220 -7.51 2.66 13.36
C ILE A 220 -6.27 3.35 12.78
N HIS A 221 -6.07 3.27 11.47
CA HIS A 221 -4.90 3.86 10.81
C HIS A 221 -5.00 5.36 10.67
N HIS A 222 -6.15 5.90 10.25
CA HIS A 222 -6.30 7.35 10.20
C HIS A 222 -6.18 7.99 11.58
N LEU A 223 -6.68 7.37 12.66
CA LEU A 223 -6.46 7.84 14.03
C LEU A 223 -4.98 7.82 14.41
N THR A 224 -4.24 6.78 14.00
CA THR A 224 -2.80 6.72 14.20
C THR A 224 -2.12 7.90 13.51
N ASP A 225 -2.45 8.13 12.24
CA ASP A 225 -1.83 9.19 11.42
C ASP A 225 -2.14 10.59 11.90
N ILE A 226 -3.41 10.90 12.23
CA ILE A 226 -3.76 12.25 12.72
C ILE A 226 -3.11 12.55 14.08
N GLY A 227 -2.68 11.53 14.83
CA GLY A 227 -1.88 11.72 16.04
C GLY A 227 -0.41 11.97 15.75
N PHE A 228 0.20 11.15 14.89
CA PHE A 228 1.63 11.23 14.60
C PHE A 228 2.01 12.42 13.70
N ILE A 229 1.16 12.83 12.76
CA ILE A 229 1.48 13.97 11.88
C ILE A 229 1.73 15.25 12.70
N PRO A 230 0.88 15.65 13.67
CA PRO A 230 1.20 16.76 14.55
C PRO A 230 2.38 16.52 15.48
N ASN A 231 2.61 15.27 15.92
CA ASN A 231 3.77 14.93 16.74
C ASN A 231 5.09 15.21 16.02
N ASP A 232 5.17 14.95 14.73
CA ASP A 232 6.36 15.20 13.93
C ASP A 232 6.58 16.71 13.65
N ALA A 233 5.57 17.53 13.91
CA ALA A 233 5.66 18.98 14.03
C ALA A 233 5.90 19.46 15.49
N GLY A 234 6.09 18.54 16.45
CA GLY A 234 6.38 18.83 17.86
C GLY A 234 5.17 18.81 18.81
N PHE A 235 3.98 18.41 18.34
CA PHE A 235 2.75 18.47 19.11
C PHE A 235 2.30 17.10 19.67
N GLY A 236 3.05 16.59 20.64
CA GLY A 236 2.83 15.25 21.22
C GLY A 236 1.48 15.04 21.92
N SER A 237 0.78 16.10 22.33
CA SER A 237 -0.56 15.99 22.92
C SER A 237 -1.58 15.41 21.94
N ALA A 238 -1.48 15.74 20.64
CA ALA A 238 -2.34 15.16 19.63
C ALA A 238 -2.11 13.65 19.47
N LEU A 239 -0.84 13.21 19.52
CA LEU A 239 -0.49 11.80 19.48
C LEU A 239 -1.08 11.05 20.68
N ALA A 240 -0.96 11.58 21.89
CA ALA A 240 -1.53 10.94 23.07
C ALA A 240 -3.06 10.78 22.96
N PHE A 241 -3.75 11.84 22.53
CA PHE A 241 -5.20 11.84 22.33
C PHE A 241 -5.63 10.80 21.28
N ALA A 242 -5.04 10.86 20.09
CA ALA A 242 -5.42 9.99 18.99
C ALA A 242 -4.98 8.53 19.20
N SER A 243 -3.88 8.30 19.94
CA SER A 243 -3.43 6.95 20.33
C SER A 243 -4.44 6.25 21.23
N LYS A 244 -5.05 6.98 22.18
CA LYS A 244 -6.15 6.44 23.00
C LYS A 244 -7.33 6.02 22.11
N LEU A 245 -7.74 6.87 21.16
CA LEU A 245 -8.87 6.54 20.26
C LEU A 245 -8.55 5.36 19.35
N SER A 246 -7.33 5.32 18.80
CA SER A 246 -6.84 4.22 17.98
C SER A 246 -6.84 2.91 18.77
N GLU A 247 -6.49 2.97 20.05
CA GLU A 247 -6.56 1.82 20.94
C GLU A 247 -7.99 1.36 21.24
N ASP A 248 -8.92 2.28 21.49
CA ASP A 248 -10.33 1.93 21.66
C ASP A 248 -10.89 1.26 20.40
N ALA A 249 -10.54 1.75 19.22
CA ALA A 249 -10.91 1.13 17.95
C ALA A 249 -10.32 -0.29 17.78
N ARG A 250 -9.05 -0.51 18.20
CA ARG A 250 -8.44 -1.87 18.21
C ARG A 250 -9.13 -2.82 19.18
N ARG A 251 -9.67 -2.32 20.30
CA ARG A 251 -10.46 -3.13 21.24
C ARG A 251 -11.80 -3.55 20.64
N ILE A 252 -12.46 -2.66 19.90
CA ILE A 252 -13.66 -3.01 19.11
C ILE A 252 -13.32 -4.07 18.05
N MET A 253 -12.22 -3.89 17.30
CA MET A 253 -11.75 -4.91 16.34
C MET A 253 -11.50 -6.25 17.02
N GLN A 254 -10.83 -6.27 18.18
CA GLN A 254 -10.57 -7.48 18.95
C GLN A 254 -11.84 -8.16 19.46
N GLU A 255 -12.82 -7.39 19.91
CA GLU A 255 -14.07 -7.95 20.39
C GLU A 255 -14.88 -8.60 19.27
N ILE A 256 -14.89 -8.00 18.09
CA ILE A 256 -15.61 -8.53 16.94
C ILE A 256 -14.89 -9.76 16.35
N THR A 257 -13.56 -9.73 16.27
CA THR A 257 -12.79 -10.72 15.48
C THR A 257 -11.93 -11.66 16.32
N GLY A 258 -11.80 -11.40 17.62
CA GLY A 258 -10.82 -12.05 18.50
C GLY A 258 -9.40 -11.51 18.40
N HIS A 259 -9.11 -10.56 17.50
CA HIS A 259 -7.74 -10.08 17.25
C HIS A 259 -7.63 -8.57 17.04
N ARG A 260 -6.68 -7.89 17.72
CA ARG A 260 -6.52 -6.42 17.66
C ARG A 260 -6.17 -5.86 16.28
N PHE A 261 -5.44 -6.64 15.47
CA PHE A 261 -5.08 -6.31 14.09
C PHE A 261 -5.97 -7.00 13.04
N GLY A 262 -7.07 -7.64 13.46
CA GLY A 262 -7.99 -8.31 12.53
C GLY A 262 -7.42 -9.52 11.79
N PHE A 263 -6.41 -10.21 12.31
CA PHE A 263 -5.97 -11.50 11.72
C PHE A 263 -7.11 -12.51 11.85
N GLY A 264 -7.45 -13.19 10.76
CA GLY A 264 -8.58 -14.10 10.73
C GLY A 264 -9.96 -13.42 10.63
N ALA A 265 -10.04 -12.09 10.51
CA ALA A 265 -11.29 -11.36 10.58
C ALA A 265 -12.28 -11.66 9.44
N ILE A 266 -11.78 -12.03 8.26
CA ILE A 266 -12.61 -12.39 7.10
C ILE A 266 -12.59 -13.90 6.96
N ASP A 267 -13.76 -14.52 7.15
CA ASP A 267 -14.01 -15.93 6.88
C ASP A 267 -15.45 -16.14 6.38
N PHE A 268 -15.85 -17.41 6.25
CA PHE A 268 -17.19 -17.80 5.78
C PHE A 268 -18.01 -18.48 6.89
N LYS A 269 -17.63 -18.27 8.16
CA LYS A 269 -18.29 -18.90 9.32
C LYS A 269 -19.43 -18.03 9.84
N GLU A 270 -20.23 -18.59 10.75
CA GLU A 270 -21.22 -17.81 11.48
C GLU A 270 -20.50 -16.82 12.40
N GLN A 271 -20.92 -15.55 12.35
CA GLN A 271 -20.38 -14.46 13.16
C GLN A 271 -21.51 -13.69 13.84
N HIS A 272 -21.21 -13.07 14.98
CA HIS A 272 -22.13 -12.24 15.74
C HIS A 272 -21.45 -10.97 16.23
N ILE A 273 -22.16 -9.85 16.19
CA ILE A 273 -21.66 -8.55 16.65
C ILE A 273 -22.65 -7.96 17.66
N ASP A 274 -22.12 -7.43 18.76
CA ASP A 274 -22.86 -6.55 19.66
C ASP A 274 -23.04 -5.16 18.99
N VAL A 275 -24.14 -5.02 18.25
CA VAL A 275 -24.48 -3.79 17.54
C VAL A 275 -24.65 -2.60 18.49
N ALA A 276 -25.17 -2.82 19.71
CA ALA A 276 -25.39 -1.73 20.65
C ALA A 276 -24.06 -1.14 21.11
N LYS A 277 -23.08 -2.00 21.40
CA LYS A 277 -21.74 -1.57 21.79
C LYS A 277 -21.01 -0.82 20.68
N VAL A 278 -21.07 -1.31 19.44
CA VAL A 278 -20.44 -0.63 18.30
C VAL A 278 -21.09 0.75 18.08
N LYS A 279 -22.42 0.88 18.22
CA LYS A 279 -23.10 2.18 18.15
C LYS A 279 -22.62 3.16 19.22
N LEU A 280 -22.55 2.72 20.48
CA LEU A 280 -22.07 3.55 21.58
C LEU A 280 -20.63 4.04 21.34
N TRP A 281 -19.77 3.16 20.82
CA TRP A 281 -18.40 3.54 20.43
C TRP A 281 -18.39 4.58 19.31
N LEU A 282 -19.20 4.41 18.25
CA LEU A 282 -19.29 5.38 17.15
C LEU A 282 -19.78 6.74 17.61
N GLU A 283 -20.80 6.78 18.49
CA GLU A 283 -21.32 8.02 19.07
C GLU A 283 -20.24 8.79 19.86
N GLN A 284 -19.43 8.06 20.64
CA GLN A 284 -18.33 8.67 21.39
C GLN A 284 -17.20 9.11 20.46
N LEU A 285 -16.79 8.25 19.52
CA LEU A 285 -15.73 8.56 18.56
C LEU A 285 -16.08 9.79 17.71
N SER A 286 -17.33 9.93 17.28
CA SER A 286 -17.81 11.10 16.53
C SER A 286 -17.62 12.40 17.34
N LYS A 287 -17.98 12.41 18.63
CA LYS A 287 -17.77 13.56 19.53
C LYS A 287 -16.28 13.85 19.71
N ASP A 288 -15.48 12.83 19.95
CA ASP A 288 -14.04 12.96 20.18
C ASP A 288 -13.31 13.50 18.93
N ILE A 289 -13.73 13.08 17.73
CA ILE A 289 -13.15 13.55 16.47
C ILE A 289 -13.56 14.99 16.15
N ASN A 290 -14.81 15.37 16.40
CA ASN A 290 -15.24 16.76 16.25
C ASN A 290 -14.50 17.68 17.22
N TYR A 291 -14.29 17.24 18.46
CA TYR A 291 -13.47 17.98 19.42
C TYR A 291 -12.00 18.07 18.94
N PHE A 292 -11.42 16.96 18.51
CA PHE A 292 -10.04 16.93 18.02
C PHE A 292 -9.83 17.84 16.82
N GLU A 293 -10.72 17.80 15.82
CA GLU A 293 -10.68 18.69 14.66
C GLU A 293 -10.75 20.15 15.09
N SER A 294 -11.74 20.52 15.92
CA SER A 294 -11.87 21.88 16.46
C SER A 294 -10.61 22.35 17.19
N TRP A 295 -10.01 21.48 18.00
CA TRP A 295 -8.80 21.79 18.77
C TRP A 295 -7.58 21.97 17.86
N ILE A 296 -7.35 21.07 16.92
CA ILE A 296 -6.18 21.12 16.02
C ILE A 296 -6.25 22.29 15.04
N MET A 297 -7.45 22.62 14.57
CA MET A 297 -7.67 23.78 13.69
C MET A 297 -7.32 25.12 14.38
N ASP A 298 -7.37 25.18 15.72
CA ASP A 298 -7.09 26.38 16.52
C ASP A 298 -5.60 26.53 16.92
N ILE A 299 -4.69 25.78 16.30
CA ILE A 299 -3.23 25.82 16.60
C ILE A 299 -2.46 26.38 15.40
N PRO A 300 -2.30 27.71 15.25
CA PRO A 300 -1.64 28.31 14.09
C PRO A 300 -0.21 27.82 13.84
N SER A 301 0.57 27.59 14.90
CA SER A 301 1.96 27.12 14.78
C SER A 301 2.08 25.72 14.15
N LEU A 302 1.02 24.92 14.24
CA LEU A 302 0.96 23.61 13.61
C LEU A 302 0.67 23.74 12.12
N TRP A 303 -0.28 24.59 11.75
CA TRP A 303 -0.63 24.84 10.35
C TRP A 303 0.52 25.49 9.58
N ASP A 304 1.33 26.32 10.22
CA ASP A 304 2.57 26.88 9.64
C ASP A 304 3.55 25.77 9.21
N ARG A 305 3.57 24.62 9.90
CA ARG A 305 4.38 23.45 9.52
C ARG A 305 3.70 22.56 8.47
N PHE A 306 2.37 22.57 8.39
CA PHE A 306 1.60 21.67 7.52
C PHE A 306 1.34 22.24 6.13
N ASP A 307 1.02 23.52 6.05
CA ASP A 307 0.70 24.18 4.79
C ASP A 307 1.97 24.34 3.97
N THR A 308 1.86 24.10 2.66
CA THR A 308 2.95 24.15 1.67
C THR A 308 4.03 23.08 1.78
N THR A 309 4.18 22.41 2.93
CA THR A 309 5.17 21.36 3.18
C THR A 309 4.87 20.06 2.43
N GLY A 310 5.86 19.49 1.73
CA GLY A 310 5.73 18.19 1.09
C GLY A 310 4.67 18.14 -0.01
N ARG A 311 4.63 19.18 -0.84
CA ARG A 311 3.60 19.35 -1.87
C ARG A 311 3.81 18.43 -3.07
N LEU A 312 2.76 17.71 -3.45
CA LEU A 312 2.67 16.98 -4.72
C LEU A 312 1.58 17.59 -5.60
N SER A 313 1.93 18.06 -6.80
CA SER A 313 0.91 18.62 -7.70
C SER A 313 0.03 17.54 -8.33
N PRO A 314 -1.21 17.86 -8.76
CA PRO A 314 -2.07 16.90 -9.45
C PRO A 314 -1.41 16.25 -10.68
N LYS A 315 -0.62 17.03 -11.44
CA LYS A 315 0.10 16.56 -12.62
C LYS A 315 1.19 15.56 -12.25
N GLU A 316 1.92 15.80 -11.16
CA GLU A 316 2.94 14.89 -10.66
C GLU A 316 2.32 13.62 -10.08
N ALA A 317 1.27 13.76 -9.26
CA ALA A 317 0.49 12.65 -8.71
C ALA A 317 -0.06 11.74 -9.82
N GLN A 318 -0.57 12.31 -10.91
CA GLN A 318 -1.07 11.57 -12.06
C GLN A 318 0.07 10.88 -12.81
N LYS A 319 1.19 11.59 -13.02
CA LYS A 319 2.35 11.04 -13.73
C LYS A 319 2.94 9.84 -12.99
N TYR A 320 2.94 9.85 -11.66
CA TYR A 320 3.49 8.78 -10.82
C TYR A 320 2.45 7.71 -10.44
N ASP A 321 1.27 7.72 -11.06
CA ASP A 321 0.21 6.74 -10.84
C ASP A 321 -0.20 6.58 -9.36
N THR A 322 -0.05 7.66 -8.57
CA THR A 322 -0.30 7.63 -7.12
C THR A 322 -1.75 7.28 -6.79
N VAL A 323 -1.98 6.73 -5.60
CA VAL A 323 -3.29 6.21 -5.16
C VAL A 323 -3.66 6.66 -3.75
N GLY A 324 -4.94 6.51 -3.39
CA GLY A 324 -5.42 6.68 -2.03
C GLY A 324 -5.24 8.10 -1.49
N VAL A 325 -4.76 8.21 -0.25
CA VAL A 325 -4.68 9.51 0.43
C VAL A 325 -3.77 10.50 -0.31
N VAL A 326 -2.64 10.02 -0.88
CA VAL A 326 -1.70 10.87 -1.65
C VAL A 326 -2.37 11.42 -2.91
N ALA A 327 -3.10 10.58 -3.63
CA ALA A 327 -3.84 10.96 -4.85
C ALA A 327 -4.98 11.93 -4.53
N LYS A 328 -5.80 11.59 -3.52
CA LYS A 328 -6.95 12.39 -3.06
C LYS A 328 -6.53 13.77 -2.53
N ALA A 329 -5.39 13.86 -1.84
CA ALA A 329 -4.81 15.12 -1.41
C ALA A 329 -4.37 16.03 -2.57
N SER A 330 -4.15 15.42 -3.73
CA SER A 330 -3.70 16.06 -4.98
C SER A 330 -4.82 16.11 -6.03
N THR A 331 -6.08 16.20 -5.61
CA THR A 331 -7.31 16.27 -6.43
C THR A 331 -7.69 15.03 -7.25
N LEU A 332 -6.90 13.97 -7.22
CA LEU A 332 -7.17 12.78 -8.03
C LEU A 332 -8.16 11.86 -7.30
N ALA A 333 -9.34 11.66 -7.89
CA ALA A 333 -10.37 10.75 -7.39
C ALA A 333 -10.03 9.29 -7.73
N ILE A 334 -8.96 8.78 -7.13
CA ILE A 334 -8.54 7.38 -7.25
C ILE A 334 -8.91 6.65 -5.95
N ASP A 335 -10.04 5.95 -5.99
CA ASP A 335 -10.56 5.15 -4.88
C ASP A 335 -11.46 4.05 -5.45
N ARG A 336 -11.20 2.77 -5.12
CA ARG A 336 -11.94 1.63 -5.69
C ARG A 336 -13.42 1.58 -5.30
N ARG A 337 -13.85 2.39 -4.33
CA ARG A 337 -15.25 2.45 -3.87
C ARG A 337 -16.10 3.45 -4.65
N LEU A 338 -15.50 4.29 -5.50
CA LEU A 338 -16.18 5.35 -6.26
C LEU A 338 -17.32 4.88 -7.15
N ASP A 339 -17.15 3.73 -7.81
CA ASP A 339 -18.12 3.17 -8.76
C ASP A 339 -18.81 1.91 -8.21
N ASP A 340 -18.64 1.60 -6.91
CA ASP A 340 -19.30 0.46 -6.27
C ASP A 340 -20.61 0.90 -5.60
N GLU A 341 -21.73 0.54 -6.23
CA GLU A 341 -23.09 0.83 -5.74
C GLU A 341 -23.33 0.42 -4.29
N PHE A 342 -22.68 -0.66 -3.82
CA PHE A 342 -22.80 -1.09 -2.43
C PHE A 342 -22.21 -0.05 -1.49
N TYR A 343 -21.01 0.46 -1.75
CA TYR A 343 -20.39 1.45 -0.87
C TYR A 343 -21.13 2.79 -0.93
N ILE A 344 -21.53 3.24 -2.13
CA ILE A 344 -22.30 4.48 -2.32
C ILE A 344 -23.61 4.44 -1.53
N LYS A 345 -24.36 3.33 -1.63
CA LYS A 345 -25.64 3.15 -0.91
C LYS A 345 -25.47 3.16 0.61
N HIS A 346 -24.29 2.81 1.11
CA HIS A 346 -23.99 2.77 2.55
C HIS A 346 -23.19 4.00 3.00
N GLY A 347 -23.23 5.11 2.27
CA GLY A 347 -22.77 6.41 2.74
C GLY A 347 -21.34 6.80 2.35
N PHE A 348 -20.66 6.01 1.51
CA PHE A 348 -19.35 6.38 0.99
C PHE A 348 -19.42 7.70 0.20
N LYS A 349 -18.50 8.62 0.51
CA LYS A 349 -18.25 9.82 -0.29
C LYS A 349 -16.74 9.99 -0.45
N VAL A 350 -16.32 10.26 -1.69
CA VAL A 350 -14.91 10.57 -1.96
C VAL A 350 -14.53 11.91 -1.33
N VAL A 351 -13.37 11.93 -0.69
CA VAL A 351 -12.78 13.15 -0.13
C VAL A 351 -11.65 13.59 -1.04
N LEU A 352 -11.63 14.87 -1.41
CA LEU A 352 -10.56 15.47 -2.20
C LEU A 352 -10.06 16.74 -1.53
N GLU A 353 -8.77 16.98 -1.64
CA GLU A 353 -8.11 18.24 -1.29
C GLU A 353 -7.29 18.74 -2.48
N LYS A 354 -6.87 20.01 -2.43
CA LYS A 354 -6.29 20.71 -3.59
C LYS A 354 -4.80 21.04 -3.45
N SER A 355 -4.31 21.25 -2.24
CA SER A 355 -2.95 21.76 -2.03
C SER A 355 -1.89 20.70 -2.29
N GLY A 356 -2.17 19.43 -2.00
CA GLY A 356 -1.23 18.31 -2.18
C GLY A 356 -0.11 18.24 -1.14
N ASP A 357 -0.18 19.07 -0.09
CA ASP A 357 0.77 19.17 1.02
C ASP A 357 0.34 18.30 2.22
N VAL A 358 1.13 18.37 3.30
CA VAL A 358 0.83 17.68 4.58
C VAL A 358 -0.57 18.06 5.09
N SER A 359 -0.93 19.34 5.00
CA SER A 359 -2.23 19.88 5.37
C SER A 359 -3.40 19.22 4.62
N ALA A 360 -3.30 19.03 3.31
CA ALA A 360 -4.28 18.28 2.53
C ALA A 360 -4.37 16.81 2.97
N ARG A 361 -3.24 16.12 3.12
CA ARG A 361 -3.21 14.70 3.52
C ARG A 361 -3.78 14.49 4.93
N PHE A 362 -3.62 15.46 5.82
CA PHE A 362 -4.21 15.47 7.16
C PHE A 362 -5.73 15.64 7.10
N LYS A 363 -6.23 16.64 6.35
CA LYS A 363 -7.67 16.91 6.17
C LYS A 363 -8.41 15.75 5.50
N VAL A 364 -7.79 15.07 4.52
CA VAL A 364 -8.36 13.87 3.91
C VAL A 364 -8.69 12.82 4.97
N ARG A 365 -7.74 12.52 5.87
CA ARG A 365 -7.91 11.50 6.91
C ARG A 365 -9.00 11.82 7.92
N ILE A 366 -9.10 13.07 8.37
CA ILE A 366 -10.19 13.49 9.28
C ILE A 366 -11.55 13.26 8.62
N LYS A 367 -11.70 13.69 7.36
CA LYS A 367 -12.95 13.50 6.61
C LYS A 367 -13.22 12.02 6.33
N GLU A 368 -12.19 11.22 6.03
CA GLU A 368 -12.36 9.78 5.84
C GLU A 368 -12.79 9.08 7.13
N ILE A 369 -12.31 9.48 8.31
CA ILE A 369 -12.82 8.97 9.60
C ILE A 369 -14.32 9.28 9.74
N GLN A 370 -14.75 10.52 9.45
CA GLN A 370 -16.17 10.90 9.51
C GLN A 370 -17.03 10.09 8.53
N ASN A 371 -16.50 9.80 7.33
CA ASN A 371 -17.15 8.94 6.34
C ASN A 371 -17.24 7.49 6.84
N SER A 372 -16.15 6.93 7.37
CA SER A 372 -16.12 5.57 7.93
C SER A 372 -17.09 5.41 9.09
N ILE A 373 -17.23 6.41 9.98
CA ILE A 373 -18.26 6.40 11.05
C ILE A 373 -19.65 6.26 10.44
N THR A 374 -19.99 7.13 9.48
CA THR A 374 -21.28 7.08 8.77
C THR A 374 -21.50 5.73 8.09
N MET A 375 -20.47 5.19 7.44
CA MET A 375 -20.56 3.90 6.75
C MET A 375 -20.78 2.75 7.74
N ILE A 376 -20.02 2.69 8.83
CA ILE A 376 -20.18 1.65 9.84
C ILE A 376 -21.61 1.65 10.37
N GLU A 377 -22.19 2.82 10.69
CA GLU A 377 -23.59 2.93 11.13
C GLU A 377 -24.59 2.28 10.15
N GLN A 378 -24.38 2.47 8.83
CA GLN A 378 -25.23 1.88 7.77
C GLN A 378 -24.96 0.39 7.50
N LEU A 379 -23.76 -0.08 7.87
CA LEU A 379 -23.31 -1.46 7.67
C LEU A 379 -23.63 -2.37 8.88
N LEU A 380 -24.01 -1.81 10.02
CA LEU A 380 -24.31 -2.57 11.24
C LEU A 380 -25.26 -3.75 10.97
N ILE A 381 -24.82 -4.92 11.40
CA ILE A 381 -25.52 -6.19 11.23
C ILE A 381 -25.19 -7.10 12.41
N GLU A 382 -26.22 -7.71 13.02
CA GLU A 382 -26.04 -8.46 14.26
C GLU A 382 -25.59 -9.90 14.01
N LYS A 383 -26.30 -10.65 13.17
CA LYS A 383 -26.00 -12.05 12.86
C LYS A 383 -25.50 -12.21 11.43
N ILE A 384 -24.41 -12.92 11.19
CA ILE A 384 -23.89 -13.22 9.86
C ILE A 384 -23.96 -14.74 9.69
N PRO A 385 -24.76 -15.27 8.75
CA PRO A 385 -24.85 -16.71 8.55
C PRO A 385 -23.57 -17.26 7.91
N ALA A 386 -23.22 -18.50 8.29
CA ALA A 386 -22.18 -19.25 7.60
C ALA A 386 -22.52 -19.45 6.11
N MET A 387 -21.48 -19.65 5.31
CA MET A 387 -21.57 -19.92 3.88
C MET A 387 -20.69 -21.10 3.53
N GLU A 388 -21.24 -22.03 2.76
CA GLU A 388 -20.46 -23.09 2.12
C GLU A 388 -19.94 -22.60 0.77
N LEU A 389 -18.69 -22.94 0.47
CA LEU A 389 -18.04 -22.63 -0.80
C LEU A 389 -18.06 -23.85 -1.70
N ASN A 390 -18.14 -23.63 -3.01
CA ASN A 390 -17.88 -24.69 -3.97
C ASN A 390 -16.38 -25.03 -4.03
N ASN A 391 -16.04 -26.04 -4.85
CA ASN A 391 -14.65 -26.38 -5.12
C ASN A 391 -13.95 -25.22 -5.84
N ILE A 392 -12.66 -25.07 -5.56
CA ILE A 392 -11.78 -24.11 -6.25
C ILE A 392 -11.52 -24.61 -7.67
N GLU A 393 -11.74 -23.74 -8.65
CA GLU A 393 -11.35 -23.94 -10.04
C GLU A 393 -9.97 -23.33 -10.31
N ASP A 394 -9.18 -24.01 -11.14
CA ASP A 394 -7.92 -23.49 -11.65
C ASP A 394 -8.17 -22.27 -12.55
N GLY A 395 -7.27 -21.29 -12.48
CA GLY A 395 -7.46 -20.04 -13.21
C GLY A 395 -6.52 -18.95 -12.76
N GLU A 396 -6.67 -17.77 -13.36
CA GLU A 396 -5.96 -16.56 -12.97
C GLU A 396 -6.96 -15.56 -12.41
N TYR A 397 -6.80 -15.20 -11.15
CA TYR A 397 -7.74 -14.37 -10.42
C TYR A 397 -7.08 -13.09 -9.97
N MET A 398 -7.82 -11.98 -10.00
CA MET A 398 -7.34 -10.66 -9.58
C MET A 398 -8.36 -9.98 -8.70
N ALA A 399 -7.91 -9.36 -7.62
CA ALA A 399 -8.78 -8.60 -6.74
C ALA A 399 -8.17 -7.26 -6.35
N PHE A 400 -9.06 -6.33 -6.02
CA PHE A 400 -8.73 -5.01 -5.54
C PHE A 400 -9.40 -4.76 -4.19
N CYS A 401 -8.76 -3.97 -3.34
CA CYS A 401 -9.38 -3.43 -2.13
C CYS A 401 -8.87 -2.02 -1.90
N GLU A 402 -9.75 -1.07 -1.58
CA GLU A 402 -9.31 0.24 -1.10
C GLU A 402 -8.90 0.11 0.37
N SER A 403 -7.61 -0.01 0.66
CA SER A 403 -7.10 0.02 2.04
C SER A 403 -7.15 1.44 2.60
N SER A 404 -6.76 1.61 3.87
CA SER A 404 -6.67 2.94 4.49
C SER A 404 -5.70 3.90 3.79
N ILE A 405 -4.66 3.39 3.13
CA ILE A 405 -3.64 4.20 2.45
C ILE A 405 -3.85 4.28 0.94
N GLY A 406 -4.62 3.37 0.34
CA GLY A 406 -5.04 3.42 -1.05
C GLY A 406 -5.45 2.09 -1.68
N GLU A 407 -5.54 2.07 -3.00
CA GLU A 407 -5.83 0.89 -3.79
C GLU A 407 -4.78 -0.21 -3.61
N LEU A 408 -5.15 -1.35 -3.04
CA LEU A 408 -4.40 -2.60 -2.99
C LEU A 408 -4.78 -3.49 -4.20
N PHE A 409 -3.79 -4.15 -4.80
CA PHE A 409 -3.99 -5.10 -5.89
C PHE A 409 -3.36 -6.46 -5.53
N MET A 410 -4.05 -7.54 -5.87
CA MET A 410 -3.59 -8.92 -5.68
C MET A 410 -3.95 -9.76 -6.90
N ALA A 411 -3.04 -10.63 -7.31
CA ALA A 411 -3.25 -11.62 -8.36
C ALA A 411 -2.78 -13.00 -7.90
N ILE A 412 -3.58 -14.03 -8.14
CA ILE A 412 -3.28 -15.43 -7.82
C ILE A 412 -3.58 -16.29 -9.05
N ASP A 413 -2.57 -17.02 -9.51
CA ASP A 413 -2.75 -18.10 -10.47
C ASP A 413 -2.87 -19.42 -9.69
N ILE A 414 -3.94 -20.17 -9.95
CA ILE A 414 -4.21 -21.48 -9.35
C ILE A 414 -4.10 -22.55 -10.43
N LYS A 415 -3.35 -23.61 -10.14
CA LYS A 415 -3.19 -24.78 -10.98
C LYS A 415 -3.12 -26.04 -10.12
N GLU A 416 -3.89 -27.04 -10.49
CA GLU A 416 -4.09 -28.27 -9.71
C GLU A 416 -4.47 -27.97 -8.25
N GLY A 417 -5.29 -26.94 -8.03
CA GLY A 417 -5.72 -26.48 -6.71
C GLY A 417 -4.63 -25.80 -5.85
N LEU A 418 -3.42 -25.61 -6.40
CA LEU A 418 -2.29 -24.99 -5.74
C LEU A 418 -1.94 -23.65 -6.38
N ILE A 419 -1.40 -22.72 -5.60
CA ILE A 419 -0.93 -21.43 -6.10
C ILE A 419 0.30 -21.68 -6.99
N GLU A 420 0.14 -21.41 -8.28
CA GLU A 420 1.24 -21.38 -9.26
C GLU A 420 1.98 -20.05 -9.18
N ARG A 421 1.29 -18.93 -8.95
CA ARG A 421 1.91 -17.59 -8.82
C ARG A 421 1.06 -16.72 -7.90
N PHE A 422 1.70 -16.06 -6.94
CA PHE A 422 1.08 -15.02 -6.12
C PHE A 422 1.79 -13.69 -6.34
N PHE A 423 1.08 -12.65 -6.75
CA PHE A 423 1.61 -11.28 -6.82
C PHE A 423 0.71 -10.33 -6.05
N ALA A 424 1.27 -9.38 -5.32
CA ALA A 424 0.52 -8.30 -4.72
C ALA A 424 1.27 -6.98 -4.86
N ARG A 425 0.51 -5.89 -4.93
CA ARG A 425 1.05 -4.53 -4.97
C ARG A 425 0.35 -3.70 -3.91
N ASN A 426 1.07 -3.42 -2.84
CA ASN A 426 0.60 -2.49 -1.81
C ASN A 426 0.52 -1.06 -2.39
N PRO A 427 -0.44 -0.22 -1.94
CA PRO A 427 -0.53 1.19 -2.36
C PRO A 427 0.80 1.95 -2.26
N SER A 428 1.59 1.61 -1.24
CA SER A 428 2.90 2.21 -0.95
C SER A 428 3.92 2.02 -2.09
N PHE A 429 3.82 0.94 -2.85
CA PHE A 429 4.80 0.61 -3.89
C PHE A 429 4.89 1.68 -4.99
N VAL A 430 3.77 2.31 -5.32
CA VAL A 430 3.72 3.43 -6.26
C VAL A 430 3.83 4.78 -5.54
N ASN A 431 3.24 4.91 -4.35
CA ASN A 431 3.23 6.18 -3.62
C ASN A 431 4.62 6.59 -3.12
N TRP A 432 5.51 5.65 -2.77
CA TRP A 432 6.89 5.96 -2.36
C TRP A 432 7.66 6.70 -3.44
N GLN A 433 7.38 6.38 -4.71
CA GLN A 433 7.98 7.07 -5.84
C GLN A 433 7.43 8.49 -6.00
N GLY A 434 6.25 8.81 -5.46
CA GLY A 434 5.78 10.20 -5.36
C GLY A 434 6.51 11.02 -4.29
N VAL A 435 6.96 10.38 -3.20
CA VAL A 435 7.58 11.06 -2.04
C VAL A 435 8.86 11.80 -2.43
N HIS A 436 9.65 11.27 -3.39
CA HIS A 436 10.87 11.94 -3.84
C HIS A 436 10.59 13.34 -4.45
N LEU A 437 9.41 13.57 -5.01
CA LEU A 437 9.04 14.86 -5.61
C LEU A 437 8.66 15.87 -4.53
N MET A 438 8.08 15.39 -3.44
CA MET A 438 7.61 16.21 -2.33
C MET A 438 8.77 16.89 -1.59
N MET A 439 10.03 16.47 -1.77
CA MET A 439 11.18 17.02 -1.04
C MET A 439 11.81 18.26 -1.68
N ARG A 440 11.59 18.50 -2.98
CA ARG A 440 12.43 19.43 -3.79
C ARG A 440 12.34 20.91 -3.38
N ARG A 441 11.47 21.27 -2.45
CA ARG A 441 11.23 22.65 -2.02
C ARG A 441 11.22 22.81 -0.50
N ASP A 442 11.63 21.75 0.19
CA ASP A 442 11.54 21.63 1.63
C ASP A 442 12.94 21.52 2.22
N ILE A 443 13.03 21.72 3.53
CA ILE A 443 14.27 21.53 4.27
C ILE A 443 14.33 20.14 4.90
N ILE A 444 15.53 19.66 5.22
CA ILE A 444 15.70 18.32 5.80
C ILE A 444 14.87 18.09 7.07
N ALA A 445 14.62 19.16 7.85
CA ALA A 445 13.81 19.09 9.07
C ALA A 445 12.31 18.80 8.80
N ASP A 446 11.84 18.97 7.56
CA ASP A 446 10.46 18.65 7.17
C ASP A 446 10.30 17.21 6.69
N PHE A 447 11.40 16.51 6.37
CA PHE A 447 11.34 15.13 5.89
C PHE A 447 10.53 14.20 6.81
N PRO A 448 10.72 14.18 8.15
CA PRO A 448 9.91 13.34 9.03
C PRO A 448 8.41 13.60 8.89
N LEU A 449 8.02 14.88 8.86
CA LEU A 449 6.63 15.31 8.72
C LEU A 449 6.03 14.90 7.36
N ILE A 450 6.78 15.09 6.27
CA ILE A 450 6.32 14.71 4.93
C ILE A 450 6.17 13.19 4.85
N ASN A 451 7.19 12.45 5.30
CA ASN A 451 7.18 10.99 5.33
C ASN A 451 5.96 10.47 6.10
N LYS A 452 5.75 10.97 7.32
CA LYS A 452 4.64 10.54 8.16
C LYS A 452 3.27 10.94 7.61
N SER A 453 3.17 12.08 6.93
CA SER A 453 1.92 12.47 6.28
C SER A 453 1.51 11.57 5.12
N CYS A 454 2.45 10.83 4.52
CA CYS A 454 2.15 9.80 3.54
C CYS A 454 1.77 8.47 4.20
N ASP A 455 2.40 8.14 5.34
CA ASP A 455 2.26 6.89 6.13
C ASP A 455 2.28 5.62 5.27
N LEU A 456 3.33 5.48 4.49
CA LEU A 456 3.47 4.37 3.56
C LEU A 456 4.05 3.14 4.26
N SER A 457 3.51 1.97 3.93
CA SER A 457 3.96 0.67 4.42
C SER A 457 5.32 0.30 3.82
N TYR A 458 6.27 -0.11 4.66
CA TYR A 458 7.54 -0.69 4.20
C TYR A 458 7.35 -2.19 3.96
N ALA A 459 6.78 -2.90 4.95
CA ALA A 459 6.45 -4.32 4.86
C ALA A 459 5.57 -4.67 3.64
N GLY A 460 4.67 -3.78 3.23
CA GLY A 460 3.84 -3.94 2.03
C GLY A 460 4.63 -3.98 0.72
N ASN A 461 5.89 -3.50 0.71
CA ASN A 461 6.80 -3.60 -0.44
C ASN A 461 7.78 -4.78 -0.31
N ASP A 462 8.04 -5.24 0.91
CA ASP A 462 8.99 -6.30 1.22
C ASP A 462 8.39 -7.70 1.01
N LEU A 463 7.89 -7.95 -0.22
CA LEU A 463 7.14 -9.14 -0.64
C LEU A 463 7.97 -10.19 -1.35
#